data_AF-A0A6I6MHY4-F1
#
_entry.id   AF-A0A6I6MHY4-F1
#
_cell.length_a   1.000
_cell.length_b   1.000
_cell.length_c   1.000
_cell.angle_alpha   90.00
_cell.angle_beta   90.00
_cell.angle_gamma   90.00
#
_symmetry.space_group_name_H-M   'P 1'
#
loop_
_entity.id
_entity.type
_entity.pdbx_description
1 polymer ?
#
loop_
_entity_poly.entity_id
_entity_poly.type
_entity_poly.pdbx_seq_one_letter_code
_entity_poly.pdbx_strand_id
1 'polypeptide(L)' 'MFLQRNSKPPLARPKRFRKVIVMTRAKRETTVEGLCERADPASPVEHLIVCPDCGQIFDCRDEGQVRHHARQGHDPKL' A
#
# COMPACT_ATOMS: atom_id res chain seq x y z
N MET A 1 -61.49 -13.41 -0.16
CA MET A 1 -60.03 -13.27 0.00
C MET A 1 -59.77 -11.82 0.41
N PHE A 2 -59.33 -11.59 1.65
CA PHE A 2 -59.23 -10.24 2.25
C PHE A 2 -57.86 -9.61 2.02
N LEU A 3 -57.86 -8.39 1.47
CA LEU A 3 -56.71 -7.48 1.42
C LEU A 3 -56.32 -7.02 2.84
N GLN A 4 -55.09 -7.25 3.26
CA GLN A 4 -54.52 -6.64 4.47
C GLN A 4 -53.46 -5.59 4.13
N ARG A 5 -53.53 -4.51 4.89
CA ARG A 5 -52.96 -3.19 4.62
C ARG A 5 -51.60 -3.03 5.28
N ASN A 6 -50.80 -2.17 4.66
CA ASN A 6 -49.67 -1.38 5.17
C ASN A 6 -49.48 -1.31 6.69
N SER A 7 -48.23 -1.57 7.11
CA SER A 7 -47.63 -0.95 8.30
C SER A 7 -46.12 -0.76 8.08
N LYS A 8 -45.71 0.49 7.79
CA LYS A 8 -44.32 0.95 7.91
C LYS A 8 -43.93 1.00 9.39
N PRO A 9 -42.67 0.69 9.73
CA PRO A 9 -41.96 1.43 10.77
C PRO A 9 -40.89 2.38 10.18
N PRO A 10 -40.63 3.55 10.81
CA PRO A 10 -39.74 4.57 10.29
C PRO A 10 -38.32 4.52 10.89
N LEU A 11 -37.38 5.07 10.11
CA LEU A 11 -36.13 5.74 10.51
C LEU A 11 -35.07 4.94 11.29
N ALA A 12 -33.94 4.68 10.61
CA ALA A 12 -32.61 5.03 11.15
C ALA A 12 -31.56 5.08 10.02
N ARG A 13 -30.97 6.26 9.81
CA ARG A 13 -29.72 6.42 9.05
C ARG A 13 -28.59 5.68 9.78
N PRO A 14 -27.55 5.25 9.07
CA PRO A 14 -26.40 6.14 9.02
C PRO A 14 -25.90 6.36 7.59
N LYS A 15 -25.75 7.65 7.25
CA LYS A 15 -24.87 8.10 6.17
C LYS A 15 -23.45 7.68 6.52
N ARG A 16 -22.99 6.51 6.05
CA ARG A 16 -21.55 6.28 5.93
C ARG A 16 -21.15 6.65 4.51
N PHE A 17 -20.95 7.95 4.33
CA PHE A 17 -20.02 8.42 3.32
C PHE A 17 -18.69 7.73 3.64
N ARG A 18 -18.37 6.65 2.92
CA ARG A 18 -16.99 6.22 2.83
C ARG A 18 -16.27 7.38 2.18
N LYS A 19 -15.56 8.16 3.00
CA LYS A 19 -14.51 9.05 2.51
C LYS A 19 -13.62 8.14 1.68
N VAL A 20 -13.77 8.21 0.36
CA VAL A 20 -12.73 7.70 -0.53
C VAL A 20 -11.56 8.60 -0.20
N ILE A 21 -10.60 8.05 0.53
CA ILE A 21 -9.34 8.73 0.81
C ILE A 21 -8.75 8.98 -0.57
N VAL A 22 -8.85 10.24 -1.02
CA VAL A 22 -8.08 10.72 -2.15
C VAL A 22 -6.64 10.51 -1.71
N MET A 23 -6.00 9.46 -2.23
CA MET A 23 -4.55 9.30 -2.10
C MET A 23 -3.96 10.50 -2.84
N THR A 24 -3.69 11.55 -2.10
CA THR A 24 -2.94 12.69 -2.58
C THR A 24 -1.65 12.14 -3.16
N ARG A 25 -1.31 12.62 -4.37
CA ARG A 25 -0.11 12.26 -5.12
C ARG A 25 1.15 12.64 -4.31
N ALA A 26 1.45 11.93 -3.23
CA ALA A 26 2.82 11.79 -2.79
C ALA A 26 3.55 11.24 -4.01
N LYS A 27 4.54 11.99 -4.50
CA LYS A 27 5.44 11.52 -5.57
C LYS A 27 5.69 10.04 -5.33
N ARG A 28 5.33 9.20 -6.32
CA ARG A 28 5.72 7.80 -6.33
C ARG A 28 7.24 7.83 -6.38
N GLU A 29 7.89 7.82 -5.22
CA GLU A 29 9.33 7.61 -5.15
C GLU A 29 9.55 6.21 -5.70
N THR A 30 10.01 6.17 -6.94
CA THR A 30 10.38 4.94 -7.64
C THR A 30 11.83 4.58 -7.36
N THR A 31 12.56 5.39 -6.59
CA THR A 31 13.92 5.05 -6.19
C THR A 31 13.89 4.16 -4.96
N VAL A 32 14.78 3.16 -4.96
CA VAL A 32 14.95 2.21 -3.86
C VAL A 32 15.26 2.92 -2.54
N GLU A 33 16.08 3.97 -2.58
CA GLU A 33 16.44 4.77 -1.41
C GLU A 33 15.22 5.45 -0.78
N GLY A 34 14.34 6.05 -1.59
CA GLY A 34 13.12 6.70 -1.10
C GLY A 34 12.07 5.71 -0.58
N LEU A 35 12.07 4.47 -1.09
CA LEU A 35 11.24 3.40 -0.55
C LEU A 35 11.76 2.93 0.82
N CYS A 36 13.08 2.80 0.98
CA CYS A 36 13.68 2.39 2.24
C CYS A 36 13.64 3.46 3.33
N GLU A 37 13.69 4.75 2.99
CA GLU A 37 13.59 5.85 3.97
C GLU A 37 12.24 5.84 4.72
N ARG A 38 11.19 5.33 4.09
CA ARG A 38 9.84 5.24 4.67
C ARG A 38 9.54 3.90 5.34
N ALA A 39 10.42 2.92 5.18
CA ALA A 39 10.24 1.60 5.76
C ALA A 39 10.59 1.64 7.26
N ASP A 40 9.71 1.11 8.11
CA ASP A 40 10.06 0.89 9.50
C ASP A 40 10.98 -0.34 9.62
N PRO A 41 12.24 -0.19 10.11
CA PRO A 41 13.19 -1.30 10.20
C PRO A 41 12.85 -2.30 11.31
N ALA A 42 12.00 -1.92 12.29
CA ALA A 42 11.55 -2.80 13.36
C ALA A 42 10.30 -3.61 12.97
N SER A 43 9.54 -3.12 11.99
CA SER A 43 8.44 -3.87 11.39
C SER A 43 8.97 -5.11 10.66
N PRO A 44 8.35 -6.30 10.84
CA PRO A 44 8.81 -7.53 10.20
C PRO A 44 8.53 -7.57 8.69
N VAL A 45 7.80 -6.61 8.12
CA VAL A 45 7.36 -6.62 6.72
C VAL A 45 7.63 -5.31 5.99
N GLU A 46 7.65 -4.16 6.67
CA GLU A 46 7.82 -2.87 5.98
C GLU A 46 9.23 -2.67 5.42
N HIS A 47 10.24 -3.35 5.98
CA HIS A 47 11.60 -3.35 5.45
C HIS A 47 11.77 -4.20 4.18
N LEU A 48 10.78 -5.01 3.80
CA LEU A 48 10.80 -5.82 2.58
C LEU A 48 10.19 -5.02 1.43
N ILE A 49 11.04 -4.55 0.52
CA ILE A 49 10.63 -3.69 -0.59
C ILE A 49 10.75 -4.45 -1.91
N VAL A 50 9.79 -4.25 -2.80
CA VAL A 50 9.83 -4.75 -4.18
C VAL A 50 10.56 -3.71 -5.04
N CYS A 51 11.66 -4.12 -5.67
CA CYS A 51 12.38 -3.26 -6.62
C CYS A 51 11.50 -2.99 -7.85
N PRO A 52 11.26 -1.72 -8.23
CA PRO A 52 10.43 -1.39 -9.38
C PRO A 52 11.11 -1.72 -10.73
N ASP A 53 12.44 -1.85 -10.76
CA ASP A 53 13.19 -2.15 -11.97
C ASP A 53 13.24 -3.65 -12.30
N CYS A 54 13.52 -4.51 -11.31
CA CYS A 54 13.66 -5.96 -11.52
C CYS A 54 12.52 -6.81 -10.94
N GLY A 55 11.64 -6.22 -10.11
CA GLY A 55 10.55 -6.93 -9.44
C GLY A 55 10.96 -7.81 -8.25
N GLN A 56 12.24 -7.84 -7.88
CA GLN A 56 12.75 -8.64 -6.77
C GLN A 56 12.45 -7.98 -5.41
N ILE A 57 12.11 -8.81 -4.41
CA ILE A 57 11.98 -8.37 -3.02
C ILE A 57 13.36 -8.32 -2.38
N PHE A 58 13.67 -7.23 -1.69
CA PHE A 58 14.92 -7.03 -0.98
C PHE A 58 14.69 -6.42 0.41
N ASP A 59 15.66 -6.60 1.29
CA ASP A 59 15.63 -6.06 2.65
C ASP A 59 16.33 -4.70 2.70
N CYS A 60 15.60 -3.65 3.09
CA CYS A 60 16.16 -2.31 3.29
C CYS A 60 17.16 -2.21 4.44
N ARG A 61 17.21 -3.20 5.34
CA ARG A 61 18.21 -3.29 6.41
C ARG A 61 19.55 -3.81 5.89
N ASP A 62 19.54 -4.48 4.74
CA ASP A 62 20.76 -4.92 4.06
C ASP A 62 21.26 -3.81 3.14
N GLU A 63 22.23 -3.02 3.62
CA GLU A 63 22.87 -1.96 2.83
C GLU A 63 23.46 -2.47 1.50
N GLY A 64 23.90 -3.73 1.45
CA GLY A 64 24.42 -4.34 0.22
C GLY A 64 23.32 -4.52 -0.82
N GLN A 65 22.12 -4.90 -0.40
CA GLN A 65 20.95 -5.01 -1.29
C GLN A 65 20.46 -3.63 -1.73
N VAL A 66 20.36 -2.67 -0.81
CA VAL A 66 19.97 -1.29 -1.13
C VAL A 66 20.91 -0.69 -2.18
N ARG A 67 22.24 -0.82 -2.01
CA ARG A 67 23.22 -0.30 -2.98
C ARG A 67 23.18 -1.03 -4.31
N HIS A 68 22.98 -2.35 -4.31
CA HIS A 68 22.83 -3.13 -5.54
C HIS A 68 21.60 -2.66 -6.33
N HIS A 69 20.48 -2.43 -5.64
CA HIS A 69 19.22 -2.01 -6.24
C HIS A 69 19.14 -0.51 -6.55
N ALA A 70 19.97 0.33 -5.93
CA ALA A 70 20.11 1.75 -6.31
C ALA A 70 20.73 1.94 -7.70
N ARG A 71 21.44 0.94 -8.23
CA ARG A 71 22.10 1.00 -9.54
C ARG A 71 21.13 0.59 -10.66
N GLN A 72 20.79 1.50 -11.56
CA GLN A 72 19.96 1.16 -12.73
C GLN A 72 20.55 0.02 -13.56
N GLY A 73 19.69 -0.88 -14.04
CA GLY A 73 20.10 -2.04 -14.85
C GLY A 73 20.90 -3.09 -14.07
N HIS A 74 20.73 -3.15 -12.75
CA HIS A 74 21.31 -4.21 -11.94
C HIS A 74 20.71 -5.58 -12.30
N ASP A 75 21.53 -6.63 -12.30
CA ASP A 75 21.03 -7.98 -12.48
C ASP A 75 20.20 -8.44 -11.27
N PRO A 76 19.14 -9.24 -11.48
CA PRO A 76 18.46 -9.92 -10.39
C PRO A 76 19.44 -10.90 -9.72
N LYS A 77 19.57 -10.82 -8.39
CA LYS A 77 20.37 -11.80 -7.63
C LYS A 77 19.45 -12.94 -7.22
N LEU A 78 19.67 -14.12 -7.81
CA LEU A 78 18.98 -15.37 -7.41
C LEU A 78 19.26 -15.73 -5.95
#